data_AF-A0A972ZPR3-F1
#
_entry.id   AF-A0A972ZPR3-F1
#
_cell.length_a   1.000
_cell.length_b   1.000
_cell.length_c   1.000
_cell.angle_alpha   90.00
_cell.angle_beta   90.00
_cell.angle_gamma   90.00
#
_symmetry.space_group_name_H-M   'P 1'
#
loop_
_entity.id
_entity.type
_entity.pdbx_description
1 polymer ?
#
loop_
_entity_poly.entity_id
_entity_poly.type
_entity_poly.pdbx_seq_one_letter_code
_entity_poly.pdbx_strand_id
1 'polypeptide(L)'
;MKTVTIEYPLFRRFKYSRFAKGSHPEKWEEISPEQLIVIACLYKNSITLLKFLNKMTQIKTRVLKKLDEYQLLKLTELVGFVSDFKPFNHFIIKKLDLEETLYSPKVKLKGMSFGQFIFADTYFNNYRFDNKQEDLNKFIACLYLPENQTFDESLIDGRSELTANLPLGTKEAIAINYQLIWEWLSKVYPLI
;
A
#
# COMPACT_ATOMS: atom_id res chain seq x y z
N MET A 1 7.20 -5.42 -14.13
CA MET A 1 8.35 -4.79 -13.47
C MET A 1 9.41 -4.48 -14.52
N LYS A 2 10.02 -3.29 -14.47
CA LYS A 2 11.12 -2.91 -15.37
C LYS A 2 12.45 -2.85 -14.64
N THR A 3 13.51 -3.13 -15.37
CA THR A 3 14.89 -3.05 -14.87
C THR A 3 15.40 -1.63 -14.96
N VAL A 4 16.07 -1.18 -13.90
CA VAL A 4 16.79 0.09 -13.88
C VAL A 4 18.28 -0.17 -13.66
N THR A 5 19.11 0.47 -14.46
CA THR A 5 20.57 0.46 -14.32
C THR A 5 21.04 1.82 -13.87
N ILE A 6 21.77 1.87 -12.76
CA ILE A 6 22.33 3.10 -12.23
C ILE A 6 23.85 3.04 -12.30
N GLU A 7 24.43 4.05 -12.94
CA GLU A 7 25.85 4.32 -12.87
C GLU A 7 26.17 5.17 -11.63
N TYR A 8 27.10 4.72 -10.79
CA TYR A 8 27.50 5.43 -9.58
C TYR A 8 29.02 5.44 -9.39
N PRO A 9 29.61 6.52 -8.84
CA PRO A 9 31.05 6.60 -8.62
C PRO A 9 31.50 5.66 -7.49
N LEU A 10 32.63 4.98 -7.69
CA LEU A 10 33.21 4.10 -6.66
C LEU A 10 33.69 4.93 -5.46
N PHE A 11 34.37 6.05 -5.76
CA PHE A 11 34.85 7.07 -4.84
C PHE A 11 34.55 8.45 -5.43
N ARG A 12 34.07 9.41 -4.62
CA ARG A 12 33.76 10.79 -5.07
C ARG A 12 34.93 11.49 -5.78
N ARG A 13 36.17 11.04 -5.57
CA ARG A 13 37.40 11.61 -6.16
C ARG A 13 37.94 10.90 -7.42
N PHE A 14 37.47 9.70 -7.75
CA PHE A 14 38.02 8.93 -8.89
C PHE A 14 36.94 8.65 -9.94
N LYS A 15 37.31 8.73 -11.22
CA LYS A 15 36.44 8.50 -12.40
C LYS A 15 35.98 7.04 -12.61
N TYR A 16 36.25 6.13 -11.67
CA TYR A 16 35.78 4.75 -11.78
C TYR A 16 34.31 4.67 -11.39
N SER A 17 33.45 4.34 -12.35
CA SER A 17 32.03 4.09 -12.14
C SER A 17 31.73 2.59 -12.02
N ARG A 18 30.66 2.26 -11.30
CA ARG A 18 30.06 0.93 -11.29
C ARG A 18 28.58 1.03 -11.65
N PHE A 19 28.05 -0.08 -12.13
CA PHE A 19 26.64 -0.22 -12.44
C PHE A 19 25.95 -1.03 -11.33
N ALA A 20 24.87 -0.48 -10.79
CA ALA A 20 23.91 -1.22 -9.99
C ALA A 20 22.69 -1.52 -10.85
N LYS A 21 22.22 -2.77 -10.83
CA LYS A 21 20.95 -3.18 -11.43
C LYS A 21 19.90 -3.27 -10.33
N GLY A 22 18.71 -2.77 -10.62
CA GLY A 22 17.53 -2.87 -9.79
C GLY A 22 16.29 -3.11 -10.65
N SER A 23 15.14 -3.18 -10.01
CA SER A 23 13.84 -3.30 -10.66
C SER A 23 12.82 -2.43 -9.96
N HIS A 24 11.95 -1.76 -10.70
CA HIS A 24 10.87 -0.96 -10.13
C HIS A 24 9.50 -1.37 -10.69
N PRO A 25 8.42 -1.18 -9.90
CA PRO A 25 7.07 -1.26 -10.42
C PRO A 25 6.75 -0.01 -11.27
N GLU A 26 5.93 -0.17 -12.30
CA GLU A 26 5.39 0.96 -13.09
C GLU A 26 3.88 1.17 -12.88
N LYS A 27 3.20 0.16 -12.32
CA LYS A 27 1.76 0.13 -12.14
C LYS A 27 1.43 -0.49 -10.79
N TRP A 28 0.24 -0.18 -10.27
CA TRP A 28 -0.28 -0.73 -9.02
C TRP A 28 -0.37 -2.27 -9.02
N GLU A 29 -0.62 -2.88 -10.19
CA GLU A 29 -0.65 -4.35 -10.38
C GLU A 29 0.69 -5.03 -10.04
N GLU A 30 1.81 -4.31 -10.13
CA GLU A 30 3.15 -4.86 -9.93
C GLU A 30 3.66 -4.66 -8.50
N ILE A 31 2.89 -3.97 -7.66
CA ILE A 31 3.27 -3.65 -6.29
C ILE A 31 3.08 -4.88 -5.40
N SER A 32 4.11 -5.20 -4.63
CA SER A 32 4.04 -6.20 -3.55
C SER A 32 3.43 -5.61 -2.25
N PRO A 33 2.90 -6.45 -1.35
CA PRO A 33 2.42 -6.01 -0.04
C PRO A 33 3.42 -5.14 0.74
N GLU A 34 4.70 -5.54 0.75
CA GLU A 34 5.76 -4.76 1.43
C GLU A 34 5.95 -3.38 0.81
N GLN A 35 5.90 -3.28 -0.52
CA GLN A 35 6.04 -2.01 -1.23
C GLN A 35 4.85 -1.09 -0.95
N LEU A 36 3.63 -1.64 -0.85
CA LEU A 36 2.45 -0.86 -0.49
C LEU A 36 2.55 -0.30 0.94
N ILE A 37 3.06 -1.08 1.90
CA ILE A 37 3.33 -0.60 3.26
C ILE A 37 4.33 0.55 3.25
N VAL A 38 5.39 0.43 2.46
CA VAL A 38 6.40 1.48 2.31
C VAL A 38 5.82 2.75 1.69
N ILE A 39 4.92 2.62 0.71
CA ILE A 39 4.17 3.73 0.13
C ILE A 39 3.32 4.41 1.20
N ALA A 40 2.57 3.64 1.99
CA ALA A 40 1.75 4.18 3.07
C ALA A 40 2.57 4.94 4.12
N CYS A 41 3.70 4.36 4.51
CA CYS A 41 4.65 5.03 5.40
C CYS A 41 5.18 6.34 4.81
N LEU A 42 5.41 6.41 3.48
CA LEU A 42 5.87 7.62 2.80
C LEU A 42 4.83 8.74 2.89
N TYR A 43 3.55 8.44 2.63
CA TYR A 43 2.47 9.43 2.75
C TYR A 43 2.34 10.03 4.16
N LYS A 44 2.60 9.23 5.20
CA LYS A 44 2.63 9.69 6.60
C LYS A 44 3.98 10.26 7.04
N ASN A 45 4.93 10.50 6.12
CA ASN A 45 6.28 10.98 6.39
C ASN A 45 7.06 10.18 7.46
N SER A 46 6.76 8.88 7.59
CA SER A 46 7.35 7.99 8.61
C SER A 46 8.61 7.24 8.12
N ILE A 47 9.02 7.47 6.88
CA ILE A 47 10.14 6.81 6.20
C ILE A 47 10.93 7.82 5.36
N THR A 48 12.24 7.63 5.25
CA THR A 48 13.10 8.46 4.41
C THR A 48 13.05 8.07 2.93
N LEU A 49 13.25 9.04 2.03
CA LEU A 49 13.28 8.82 0.58
C LEU A 49 14.24 7.68 0.17
N LEU A 50 15.41 7.57 0.80
CA LEU A 50 16.38 6.51 0.49
C LEU A 50 15.87 5.10 0.86
N LYS A 51 15.11 4.97 1.96
CA LYS A 51 14.49 3.70 2.34
C LYS A 51 13.33 3.36 1.39
N PHE A 52 12.54 4.38 1.02
CA PHE A 52 11.49 4.25 0.01
C PHE A 52 12.06 3.75 -1.33
N LEU A 53 13.04 4.47 -1.89
CA LEU A 53 13.70 4.09 -3.14
C LEU A 53 14.38 2.72 -3.06
N ASN A 54 14.98 2.37 -1.92
CA ASN A 54 15.56 1.04 -1.72
C ASN A 54 14.51 -0.07 -1.88
N LYS A 55 13.33 0.09 -1.28
CA LYS A 55 12.26 -0.91 -1.35
C LYS A 55 11.55 -0.92 -2.71
N MET A 56 11.42 0.24 -3.34
CA MET A 56 10.77 0.34 -4.65
C MET A 56 11.66 -0.12 -5.81
N THR A 57 12.97 0.16 -5.75
CA THR A 57 13.93 -0.15 -6.83
C THR A 57 14.79 -1.40 -6.56
N GLN A 58 14.75 -1.93 -5.33
CA GLN A 58 15.63 -2.98 -4.82
C GLN A 58 17.13 -2.63 -4.80
N ILE A 59 17.47 -1.36 -5.04
CA ILE A 59 18.86 -0.89 -5.06
C ILE A 59 19.34 -0.64 -3.64
N LYS A 60 20.49 -1.21 -3.28
CA LYS A 60 21.07 -1.11 -1.93
C LYS A 60 21.21 0.35 -1.51
N THR A 61 20.82 0.67 -0.27
CA THR A 61 20.90 2.04 0.29
C THR A 61 22.32 2.64 0.22
N ARG A 62 23.36 1.80 0.30
CA ARG A 62 24.76 2.24 0.15
C ARG A 62 25.05 2.82 -1.24
N VAL A 63 24.38 2.32 -2.28
CA VAL A 63 24.48 2.85 -3.65
C VAL A 63 23.67 4.14 -3.75
N LEU A 64 22.43 4.14 -3.25
CA LEU A 64 21.57 5.33 -3.27
C LEU A 64 22.19 6.55 -2.58
N LYS A 65 22.92 6.34 -1.48
CA LYS A 65 23.66 7.42 -0.77
C LYS A 65 24.80 8.04 -1.59
N LYS A 66 25.26 7.37 -2.65
CA LYS A 66 26.33 7.86 -3.52
C LYS A 66 25.80 8.63 -4.73
N LEU A 67 24.48 8.60 -4.97
CA LEU A 67 23.85 9.29 -6.07
C LEU A 67 23.74 10.78 -5.76
N ASP A 68 23.80 11.60 -6.81
CA ASP A 68 23.50 13.02 -6.71
C ASP A 68 21.98 13.28 -6.67
N GLU A 69 21.60 14.53 -6.39
CA GLU A 69 20.20 14.93 -6.29
C GLU A 69 19.42 14.72 -7.59
N TYR A 70 20.06 14.93 -8.74
CA TYR A 70 19.43 14.73 -10.05
C TYR A 70 19.11 13.25 -10.30
N GLN A 71 20.05 12.36 -10.00
CA GLN A 71 19.87 10.91 -10.11
C GLN A 71 18.79 10.42 -9.15
N LEU A 72 18.75 10.92 -7.91
CA LEU A 72 17.71 10.59 -6.95
C LEU A 72 16.32 11.08 -7.42
N LEU A 73 16.25 12.28 -8.01
CA LEU A 73 15.03 12.81 -8.61
C LEU A 73 14.54 11.90 -9.74
N LYS A 74 15.44 11.50 -10.66
CA LYS A 74 15.11 10.58 -11.76
C LYS A 74 14.59 9.23 -11.27
N LEU A 75 15.15 8.68 -10.19
CA LEU A 75 14.62 7.45 -9.60
C LEU A 75 13.24 7.65 -8.97
N THR A 76 13.00 8.82 -8.39
CA THR A 76 11.70 9.16 -7.80
C THR A 76 10.64 9.29 -8.90
N GLU A 77 10.97 9.87 -10.05
CA GLU A 77 10.09 9.93 -11.22
C GLU A 77 9.65 8.55 -11.70
N LEU A 78 10.53 7.53 -11.67
CA LEU A 78 10.19 6.15 -12.08
C LEU A 78 9.07 5.52 -11.24
N VAL A 79 8.91 5.98 -10.00
CA VAL A 79 7.88 5.50 -9.06
C VAL A 79 6.82 6.57 -8.80
N GLY A 80 6.79 7.63 -9.61
CA GLY A 80 5.85 8.74 -9.48
C GLY A 80 4.39 8.34 -9.73
N PHE A 81 4.14 7.20 -10.38
CA PHE A 81 2.79 6.66 -10.57
C PHE A 81 2.06 6.40 -9.25
N VAL A 82 2.80 6.22 -8.14
CA VAL A 82 2.24 6.02 -6.81
C VAL A 82 1.43 7.25 -6.37
N SER A 83 1.81 8.45 -6.82
CA SER A 83 1.06 9.68 -6.55
C SER A 83 -0.28 9.72 -7.27
N ASP A 84 -0.43 8.97 -8.36
CA ASP A 84 -1.67 8.87 -9.11
C ASP A 84 -2.50 7.68 -8.57
N PHE A 85 -3.60 7.98 -7.87
CA PHE A 85 -4.58 6.98 -7.42
C PHE A 85 -5.37 6.41 -8.61
N LYS A 86 -4.70 5.68 -9.49
CA LYS A 86 -5.35 5.06 -10.65
C LYS A 86 -6.29 3.96 -10.19
N PRO A 87 -7.45 3.81 -10.86
CA PRO A 87 -8.42 2.75 -10.58
C PRO A 87 -7.78 1.38 -10.45
N PHE A 88 -8.00 0.73 -9.31
CA PHE A 88 -7.49 -0.61 -9.04
C PHE A 88 -8.55 -1.42 -8.29
N ASN A 89 -8.84 -2.64 -8.74
CA ASN A 89 -10.07 -3.34 -8.35
C ASN A 89 -9.86 -4.53 -7.40
N HIS A 90 -8.69 -4.66 -6.80
CA HIS A 90 -8.40 -5.75 -5.87
C HIS A 90 -7.44 -5.32 -4.78
N PHE A 91 -7.45 -6.07 -3.68
CA PHE A 91 -6.51 -5.87 -2.59
C PHE A 91 -5.16 -6.54 -2.90
N ILE A 92 -4.08 -5.79 -2.70
CA ILE A 92 -2.69 -6.23 -2.80
C ILE A 92 -2.34 -7.06 -1.56
N ILE A 93 -2.73 -6.58 -0.38
CA ILE A 93 -2.63 -7.32 0.88
C ILE A 93 -3.83 -8.27 0.93
N LYS A 94 -3.62 -9.54 0.55
CA LYS A 94 -4.72 -10.51 0.43
C LYS A 94 -5.05 -11.24 1.73
N LYS A 95 -4.08 -11.29 2.64
CA LYS A 95 -4.18 -12.01 3.89
C LYS A 95 -3.51 -11.24 5.01
N LEU A 96 -4.06 -11.38 6.20
CA LEU A 96 -3.51 -10.89 7.46
C LEU A 96 -3.39 -12.09 8.40
N ASP A 97 -2.16 -12.44 8.74
CA ASP A 97 -1.87 -13.53 9.66
C ASP A 97 -1.83 -12.92 11.09
N LEU A 98 -2.94 -13.03 11.82
CA LEU A 98 -3.08 -12.63 13.22
C LEU A 98 -3.23 -13.90 14.10
N GLU A 99 -4.09 -13.90 15.12
CA GLU A 99 -4.48 -15.11 15.84
C GLU A 99 -5.20 -16.11 14.92
N GLU A 100 -6.00 -15.57 13.99
CA GLU A 100 -6.57 -16.27 12.86
C GLU A 100 -6.15 -15.60 11.55
N THR A 101 -6.11 -16.36 10.45
CA THR A 101 -5.83 -15.81 9.12
C THR A 101 -7.10 -15.16 8.57
N LEU A 102 -7.04 -13.86 8.35
CA LEU A 102 -8.11 -13.09 7.73
C LEU A 102 -7.81 -12.83 6.25
N TYR A 103 -8.84 -12.86 5.42
CA TYR A 103 -8.74 -12.73 3.97
C TYR A 103 -9.47 -11.49 3.47
N SER A 104 -8.84 -10.79 2.54
CA SER A 104 -9.48 -9.68 1.84
C SER A 104 -10.60 -10.18 0.91
N PRO A 105 -11.55 -9.31 0.52
CA PRO A 105 -12.48 -9.60 -0.56
C PRO A 105 -11.75 -10.00 -1.85
N LYS A 106 -12.40 -10.83 -2.67
CA LYS A 106 -11.83 -11.24 -3.97
C LYS A 106 -11.90 -10.07 -4.96
N VAL A 107 -11.24 -10.25 -6.11
CA VAL A 107 -11.20 -9.25 -7.21
C VAL A 107 -12.60 -8.71 -7.53
N LYS A 108 -12.71 -7.38 -7.68
CA LYS A 108 -13.98 -6.64 -7.84
C LYS A 108 -14.95 -6.81 -6.67
N LEU A 109 -14.40 -6.88 -5.45
CA LEU A 109 -15.15 -7.08 -4.20
C LEU A 109 -16.05 -8.34 -4.21
N LYS A 110 -15.68 -9.35 -4.99
CA LYS A 110 -16.45 -10.61 -5.04
C LYS A 110 -16.45 -11.30 -3.68
N GLY A 111 -17.63 -11.74 -3.26
CA GLY A 111 -17.85 -12.38 -1.96
C GLY A 111 -18.10 -11.39 -0.82
N MET A 112 -18.05 -10.09 -1.08
CA MET A 112 -18.45 -9.06 -0.13
C MET A 112 -19.97 -8.88 -0.15
N SER A 113 -20.62 -8.85 1.01
CA SER A 113 -22.05 -8.51 1.09
C SER A 113 -22.26 -7.00 0.94
N PHE A 114 -23.46 -6.58 0.54
CA PHE A 114 -23.77 -5.14 0.46
C PHE A 114 -23.65 -4.46 1.83
N GLY A 115 -24.15 -5.11 2.90
CA GLY A 115 -23.99 -4.60 4.26
C GLY A 115 -22.52 -4.43 4.66
N GLN A 116 -21.69 -5.44 4.38
CA GLN A 116 -20.25 -5.36 4.62
C GLN A 116 -19.62 -4.16 3.90
N PHE A 117 -20.02 -3.90 2.65
CA PHE A 117 -19.55 -2.75 1.88
C PHE A 117 -19.96 -1.43 2.53
N ILE A 118 -21.22 -1.28 2.93
CA ILE A 118 -21.71 -0.05 3.58
C ILE A 118 -20.96 0.23 4.89
N PHE A 119 -20.77 -0.77 5.74
CA PHE A 119 -20.01 -0.59 6.99
C PHE A 119 -18.54 -0.26 6.72
N ALA A 120 -17.88 -0.99 5.82
CA ALA A 120 -16.50 -0.69 5.44
C ALA A 120 -16.36 0.73 4.90
N ASP A 121 -17.25 1.16 4.00
CA ASP A 121 -17.21 2.50 3.43
C ASP A 121 -17.48 3.59 4.47
N THR A 122 -18.41 3.36 5.38
CA THR A 122 -18.72 4.27 6.49
C THR A 122 -17.51 4.48 7.40
N TYR A 123 -16.89 3.40 7.87
CA TYR A 123 -15.69 3.51 8.73
C TYR A 123 -14.49 4.09 7.99
N PHE A 124 -14.33 3.77 6.69
CA PHE A 124 -13.29 4.37 5.87
C PHE A 124 -13.48 5.89 5.75
N ASN A 125 -14.69 6.35 5.46
CA ASN A 125 -14.99 7.78 5.37
C ASN A 125 -14.79 8.47 6.71
N ASN A 126 -15.28 7.90 7.81
CA ASN A 126 -15.06 8.42 9.16
C ASN A 126 -13.56 8.55 9.47
N TYR A 127 -12.76 7.53 9.15
CA TYR A 127 -11.32 7.59 9.29
C TYR A 127 -10.69 8.71 8.43
N ARG A 128 -11.15 8.92 7.19
CA ARG A 128 -10.66 10.02 6.35
C ARG A 128 -10.96 11.40 6.92
N PHE A 129 -12.08 11.57 7.62
CA PHE A 129 -12.47 12.85 8.23
C PHE A 129 -11.79 13.08 9.58
N ASP A 130 -11.88 12.10 10.48
CA ASP A 130 -11.47 12.25 11.89
C ASP A 130 -10.04 11.76 12.15
N ASN A 131 -9.45 10.97 11.23
CA ASN A 131 -8.13 10.34 11.36
C ASN A 131 -7.96 9.52 12.66
N LYS A 132 -9.06 8.96 13.18
CA LYS A 132 -9.11 8.11 14.37
C LYS A 132 -8.73 6.68 14.04
N GLN A 133 -7.78 6.12 14.80
CA GLN A 133 -7.33 4.74 14.57
C GLN A 133 -8.41 3.70 14.86
N GLU A 134 -9.38 4.02 15.72
CA GLU A 134 -10.52 3.13 16.00
C GLU A 134 -11.35 2.87 14.74
N ASP A 135 -11.67 3.92 13.98
CA ASP A 135 -12.38 3.78 12.71
C ASP A 135 -11.56 3.00 11.68
N LEU A 136 -10.24 3.19 11.65
CA LEU A 136 -9.34 2.41 10.80
C LEU A 136 -9.35 0.92 11.15
N ASN A 137 -9.38 0.58 12.44
CA ASN A 137 -9.44 -0.81 12.90
C ASN A 137 -10.81 -1.42 12.53
N LYS A 138 -11.92 -0.72 12.78
CA LYS A 138 -13.28 -1.17 12.42
C LYS A 138 -13.44 -1.34 10.91
N PHE A 139 -12.88 -0.44 10.12
CA PHE A 139 -12.81 -0.56 8.67
C PHE A 139 -12.12 -1.85 8.22
N ILE A 140 -10.93 -2.16 8.76
CA ILE A 140 -10.19 -3.38 8.41
C ILE A 140 -10.94 -4.62 8.87
N ALA A 141 -11.55 -4.59 10.05
CA ALA A 141 -12.36 -5.67 10.59
C ALA A 141 -13.59 -5.99 9.74
N CYS A 142 -14.16 -4.98 9.06
CA CYS A 142 -15.25 -5.18 8.10
C CYS A 142 -14.74 -5.80 6.80
N LEU A 143 -13.54 -5.45 6.34
CA LEU A 143 -12.99 -5.94 5.08
C LEU A 143 -12.45 -7.36 5.17
N TYR A 144 -11.65 -7.66 6.19
CA TYR A 144 -10.91 -8.91 6.30
C TYR A 144 -11.68 -9.89 7.17
N LEU A 145 -12.11 -10.99 6.56
CA LEU A 145 -12.90 -12.02 7.21
C LEU A 145 -12.14 -13.36 7.24
N PRO A 146 -12.36 -14.21 8.26
CA PRO A 146 -11.89 -15.59 8.23
C PRO A 146 -12.40 -16.36 7.02
N GLU A 147 -11.68 -17.42 6.65
CA GLU A 147 -12.06 -18.23 5.50
C GLU A 147 -13.46 -18.82 5.68
N ASN A 148 -14.30 -18.68 4.65
CA ASN A 148 -15.70 -19.16 4.62
C ASN A 148 -16.65 -18.53 5.65
N GLN A 149 -16.25 -17.47 6.36
CA GLN A 149 -17.14 -16.77 7.28
C GLN A 149 -17.92 -15.67 6.54
N THR A 150 -19.22 -15.57 6.85
CA THR A 150 -20.06 -14.46 6.37
C THR A 150 -19.87 -13.23 7.25
N PHE A 151 -20.07 -12.05 6.66
CA PHE A 151 -20.07 -10.80 7.40
C PHE A 151 -21.20 -10.78 8.45
N ASP A 152 -20.86 -10.38 9.66
CA ASP A 152 -21.76 -10.18 10.79
C ASP A 152 -21.34 -8.90 11.51
N GLU A 153 -22.27 -7.97 11.64
CA GLU A 153 -22.07 -6.65 12.27
C GLU A 153 -21.71 -6.78 13.76
N SER A 154 -22.28 -7.77 14.46
CA SER A 154 -22.06 -7.96 15.89
C SER A 154 -20.60 -8.32 16.23
N LEU A 155 -19.85 -8.83 15.25
CA LEU A 155 -18.46 -9.24 15.39
C LEU A 155 -17.47 -8.12 15.07
N ILE A 156 -17.92 -6.95 14.61
CA ILE A 156 -17.04 -5.85 14.21
C ILE A 156 -16.19 -5.38 15.38
N ASP A 157 -16.80 -5.15 16.55
CA ASP A 157 -16.08 -4.60 17.71
C ASP A 157 -15.00 -5.58 18.20
N GLY A 158 -15.34 -6.88 18.35
CA GLY A 158 -14.36 -7.90 18.73
C GLY A 158 -13.22 -8.05 17.71
N ARG A 159 -13.51 -8.01 16.41
CA ARG A 159 -12.46 -8.04 15.38
C ARG A 159 -11.66 -6.74 15.31
N SER A 160 -12.26 -5.61 15.67
CA SER A 160 -11.54 -4.33 15.69
C SER A 160 -10.40 -4.36 16.72
N GLU A 161 -10.56 -5.07 17.83
CA GLU A 161 -9.51 -5.30 18.82
C GLU A 161 -8.37 -6.15 18.24
N LEU A 162 -8.69 -7.21 17.49
CA LEU A 162 -7.68 -8.02 16.79
C LEU A 162 -6.90 -7.20 15.77
N THR A 163 -7.61 -6.41 14.96
CA THR A 163 -6.98 -5.55 13.95
C THR A 163 -6.20 -4.38 14.56
N ALA A 164 -6.48 -3.99 15.81
CA ALA A 164 -5.72 -2.95 16.50
C ALA A 164 -4.24 -3.32 16.63
N ASN A 165 -3.93 -4.60 16.80
CA ASN A 165 -2.58 -5.15 16.92
C ASN A 165 -1.76 -5.08 15.62
N LEU A 166 -2.39 -4.79 14.47
CA LEU A 166 -1.68 -4.65 13.21
C LEU A 166 -0.76 -3.43 13.23
N PRO A 167 0.45 -3.52 12.64
CA PRO A 167 1.30 -2.36 12.46
C PRO A 167 0.57 -1.25 11.70
N LEU A 168 0.70 -0.01 12.16
CA LEU A 168 0.02 1.13 11.56
C LEU A 168 0.29 1.25 10.05
N GLY A 169 1.53 1.02 9.61
CA GLY A 169 1.86 1.04 8.18
C GLY A 169 1.09 0.02 7.34
N THR A 170 0.76 -1.15 7.90
CA THR A 170 -0.11 -2.15 7.25
C THR A 170 -1.54 -1.65 7.15
N LYS A 171 -2.06 -1.05 8.22
CA LYS A 171 -3.43 -0.51 8.26
C LYS A 171 -3.60 0.63 7.24
N GLU A 172 -2.64 1.54 7.19
CA GLU A 172 -2.59 2.64 6.23
C GLU A 172 -2.45 2.14 4.79
N ALA A 173 -1.67 1.09 4.56
CA ALA A 173 -1.56 0.46 3.24
C ALA A 173 -2.89 -0.09 2.74
N ILE A 174 -3.68 -0.71 3.62
CA ILE A 174 -5.01 -1.20 3.30
C ILE A 174 -5.94 -0.03 2.95
N ALA A 175 -5.90 1.07 3.72
CA ALA A 175 -6.68 2.27 3.45
C ALA A 175 -6.33 2.89 2.09
N ILE A 176 -5.04 3.00 1.74
CA ILE A 176 -4.58 3.46 0.42
C ILE A 176 -5.10 2.53 -0.69
N ASN A 177 -5.03 1.21 -0.48
CA ASN A 177 -5.54 0.28 -1.47
C ASN A 177 -7.04 0.45 -1.68
N TYR A 178 -7.80 0.67 -0.61
CA TYR A 178 -9.23 0.89 -0.69
C TYR A 178 -9.57 2.21 -1.40
N GLN A 179 -8.76 3.26 -1.23
CA GLN A 179 -8.90 4.48 -2.04
C GLN A 179 -8.80 4.16 -3.54
N LEU A 180 -7.87 3.30 -3.97
CA LEU A 180 -7.76 2.90 -5.38
C LEU A 180 -8.99 2.10 -5.87
N ILE A 181 -9.60 1.31 -4.97
CA ILE A 181 -10.85 0.59 -5.24
C ILE A 181 -12.01 1.57 -5.34
N TRP A 182 -12.06 2.59 -4.49
CA TRP A 182 -13.06 3.64 -4.54
C TRP A 182 -12.96 4.44 -5.86
N GLU A 183 -11.75 4.78 -6.31
CA GLU A 183 -11.50 5.39 -7.63
C GLU A 183 -11.91 4.48 -8.80
N TRP A 184 -11.88 3.16 -8.60
CA TRP A 184 -12.41 2.21 -9.57
C TRP A 184 -13.95 2.16 -9.54
N LEU A 185 -14.56 2.15 -8.35
CA LEU A 185 -16.00 2.16 -8.18
C LEU A 185 -16.63 3.42 -8.79
N SER A 186 -16.06 4.61 -8.52
CA SER A 186 -16.55 5.88 -9.05
C SER A 186 -16.55 5.93 -10.58
N LYS A 187 -15.60 5.26 -11.23
CA LYS A 187 -15.55 5.17 -12.70
C LYS A 187 -16.50 4.15 -13.29
N VAL A 188 -16.68 3.00 -12.64
CA VAL A 188 -17.57 1.93 -13.14
C VAL A 188 -19.02 2.26 -12.84
N TYR A 189 -19.29 2.94 -11.72
CA TYR A 189 -20.61 3.29 -11.23
C TYR A 189 -20.68 4.80 -10.93
N PRO A 190 -20.74 5.66 -11.96
CA PRO A 190 -20.72 7.12 -11.79
C PRO A 190 -21.96 7.73 -11.13
N LEU A 191 -22.94 6.89 -10.76
CA LEU A 191 -24.21 7.27 -10.13
C LEU A 191 -24.26 6.89 -8.63
N ILE A 192 -23.16 6.33 -8.10
CA ILE A 192 -22.91 6.17 -6.66
C ILE A 192 -22.12 7.38 -6.20
#